data_AF-A0A7S4MQ49-F1
#
_entry.id   AF-A0A7S4MQ49-F1
#
_cell.length_a   1.000
_cell.length_b   1.000
_cell.length_c   1.000
_cell.angle_alpha   90.00
_cell.angle_beta   90.00
_cell.angle_gamma   90.00
#
_symmetry.space_group_name_H-M   'P 1'
#
loop_
_entity.id
_entity.type
_entity.pdbx_description
1 polymer ?
#
loop_
_entity_poly.entity_id
_entity_poly.type
_entity_poly.pdbx_seq_one_letter_code
_entity_poly.pdbx_strand_id
1 'polypeptide(L)'
;FSLPNSTPLRSSSKEDAMNEPLNVRRRVQEEQIITDRLLSIKEKSHAMRACEWHNSRLRNDVHLQQLQATKAITTELEQQNKELLLLRRARMMEFLADEAKEFERQLNSMGLAFCKES
;
A
#
# COMPACT_ATOMS: atom_id res chain seq x y z
N PHE A 1 -70.50 -0.43 44.82
CA PHE A 1 -69.76 -0.28 46.09
C PHE A 1 -68.64 -1.33 46.07
N SER A 2 -67.34 -1.03 45.96
CA SER A 2 -66.60 0.17 46.35
C SER A 2 -65.33 0.34 45.49
N LEU A 3 -64.85 1.58 45.47
CA LEU A 3 -63.73 2.17 44.71
C LEU A 3 -62.33 1.61 45.07
N PRO A 4 -61.30 1.85 44.21
CA PRO A 4 -59.95 1.33 44.39
C PRO A 4 -59.17 2.09 45.47
N ASN A 5 -58.32 1.37 46.19
CA ASN A 5 -57.43 1.89 47.21
C ASN A 5 -56.30 2.69 46.53
N SER A 6 -56.40 4.01 46.48
CA SER A 6 -55.36 4.92 46.03
C SER A 6 -54.20 4.94 47.03
N THR A 7 -53.16 4.15 46.76
CA THR A 7 -51.86 4.37 47.38
C THR A 7 -51.27 5.67 46.83
N PRO A 8 -50.90 6.66 47.66
CA PRO A 8 -50.28 7.86 47.15
C PRO A 8 -48.90 7.51 46.59
N LEU A 9 -48.67 7.87 45.33
CA LEU A 9 -47.34 7.96 44.74
C LEU A 9 -46.49 8.84 45.66
N ARG A 10 -45.58 8.20 46.41
CA ARG A 10 -44.55 8.88 47.19
C ARG A 10 -43.76 9.75 46.21
N SER A 11 -43.97 11.06 46.29
CA SER A 11 -43.24 12.07 45.54
C SER A 11 -41.77 12.09 45.99
N SER A 12 -41.00 11.09 45.58
CA SER A 12 -39.54 11.03 45.70
C SER A 12 -38.95 11.93 44.63
N SER A 13 -38.97 13.24 44.87
CA SER A 13 -38.34 14.18 43.94
C SER A 13 -37.75 15.43 44.60
N LYS A 14 -37.90 15.63 45.91
CA LYS A 14 -37.33 16.80 46.60
C LYS A 14 -36.61 16.51 47.92
N GLU A 15 -36.96 15.44 48.64
CA GLU A 15 -36.28 15.10 49.91
C GLU A 15 -34.99 14.30 49.71
N ASP A 16 -34.92 13.41 48.70
CA ASP A 16 -33.72 12.63 48.41
C ASP A 16 -32.57 13.50 47.85
N ALA A 17 -32.88 14.68 47.31
CA ALA A 17 -31.88 15.64 46.83
C ALA A 17 -31.09 16.32 47.96
N MET A 18 -31.63 16.34 49.19
CA MET A 18 -31.08 17.05 50.34
C MET A 18 -30.24 16.16 51.28
N ASN A 19 -30.10 14.86 50.98
CA ASN A 19 -29.44 13.91 51.88
C ASN A 19 -28.36 13.05 51.21
N GLU A 20 -27.89 13.44 50.02
CA GLU A 20 -26.69 12.85 49.46
C GLU A 20 -25.47 13.45 50.18
N PRO A 21 -24.59 12.63 50.78
CA PRO A 21 -23.42 13.16 51.47
C PRO A 21 -22.60 13.97 50.46
N LEU A 22 -22.35 15.25 50.77
CA LEU A 22 -21.61 16.16 49.88
C LEU A 22 -20.25 15.58 49.43
N ASN A 23 -19.67 14.72 50.25
CA ASN A 23 -18.44 13.98 49.97
C ASN A 23 -18.62 12.96 48.82
N VAL A 24 -19.77 12.30 48.75
CA VAL A 24 -20.10 11.34 47.67
C VAL A 24 -20.32 12.09 46.37
N ARG A 25 -21.08 13.19 46.39
CA ARG A 25 -21.29 14.04 45.20
C ARG A 25 -19.98 14.58 44.66
N ARG A 26 -19.11 15.11 45.53
CA ARG A 26 -17.80 15.63 45.15
C ARG A 26 -16.95 14.53 44.50
N ARG A 27 -16.90 13.35 45.10
CA ARG A 27 -16.13 12.21 44.57
C ARG A 27 -16.65 11.75 43.20
N VAL A 28 -17.97 11.65 43.04
CA VAL A 28 -18.58 11.29 41.74
C VAL A 28 -18.25 12.33 40.67
N GLN A 29 -18.28 13.62 41.01
CA GLN A 29 -17.89 14.70 40.09
C GLN A 29 -16.41 14.62 39.69
N GLU A 30 -15.53 14.36 40.66
CA GLU A 30 -14.08 14.19 40.40
C GLU A 30 -13.82 12.99 39.48
N GLU A 31 -14.45 11.84 39.74
CA GLU A 31 -14.34 10.64 38.90
C GLU A 31 -14.89 10.88 37.49
N GLN A 32 -15.99 11.64 37.35
CA GLN A 32 -16.54 11.99 36.04
C GLN A 32 -15.56 12.87 35.25
N ILE A 33 -14.99 13.89 35.89
CA ILE A 33 -13.99 14.78 35.26
C ILE A 33 -12.77 13.98 34.80
N ILE A 34 -12.28 13.05 35.62
CA ILE A 34 -11.17 12.17 35.26
C ILE A 34 -11.54 11.31 34.06
N THR A 35 -12.72 10.68 34.10
CA THR A 35 -13.22 9.81 33.03
C THR A 35 -13.34 10.57 31.70
N ASP A 36 -13.95 11.76 31.71
CA ASP A 36 -14.13 12.59 30.52
C ASP A 36 -12.77 13.01 29.92
N ARG A 37 -11.79 13.33 30.79
CA ARG A 37 -10.42 13.64 30.34
C ARG A 37 -9.76 12.43 29.69
N LEU A 38 -9.89 11.24 30.27
CA LEU A 38 -9.32 10.01 29.72
C LEU A 38 -9.93 9.66 28.36
N LEU A 39 -11.25 9.84 28.21
CA LEU A 39 -11.93 9.65 26.92
C LEU A 39 -11.41 10.63 25.87
N SER A 40 -11.32 11.92 26.20
CA SER A 40 -10.76 12.93 25.30
C SER A 40 -9.30 12.63 24.92
N ILE A 41 -8.47 12.18 25.86
CA ILE A 41 -7.08 11.78 25.59
C ILE A 41 -7.04 10.59 24.64
N LYS A 42 -7.89 9.59 24.86
CA LYS A 42 -7.99 8.41 24.00
C LYS A 42 -8.38 8.78 22.58
N GLU A 43 -9.41 9.60 22.42
CA GLU A 43 -9.87 10.10 21.11
C GLU A 43 -8.76 10.87 20.38
N LYS A 44 -8.09 11.80 21.06
CA LYS A 44 -6.96 12.54 20.52
C LYS A 44 -5.80 11.62 20.11
N SER A 45 -5.49 10.61 20.92
CA SER A 45 -4.44 9.63 20.61
C SER A 45 -4.76 8.83 19.35
N HIS A 46 -6.03 8.43 19.17
CA HIS A 46 -6.45 7.74 17.95
C HIS A 46 -6.37 8.65 16.72
N ALA A 47 -6.82 9.90 16.84
CA ALA A 47 -6.72 10.88 15.75
C ALA A 47 -5.26 11.15 15.37
N MET A 48 -4.36 11.32 16.35
CA MET A 48 -2.93 11.50 16.10
C MET A 48 -2.32 10.32 15.34
N ARG A 49 -2.60 9.08 15.78
CA ARG A 49 -2.10 7.87 15.09
C ARG A 49 -2.62 7.76 13.66
N ALA A 50 -3.88 8.10 13.43
CA ALA A 50 -4.45 8.10 12.08
C ALA A 50 -3.75 9.13 11.18
N CYS A 51 -3.50 10.34 11.69
CA CYS A 51 -2.75 11.38 10.97
C CYS A 51 -1.30 10.95 10.68
N GLU A 52 -0.60 10.35 11.65
CA GLU A 52 0.76 9.85 11.48
C GLU A 52 0.82 8.76 10.39
N TRP A 53 -0.12 7.81 10.42
CA TRP A 53 -0.21 6.78 9.41
C TRP A 53 -0.48 7.36 8.01
N HIS A 54 -1.42 8.29 7.90
CA HIS A 54 -1.73 8.96 6.65
C HIS A 54 -0.53 9.73 6.09
N ASN A 55 0.18 10.48 6.94
CA ASN A 55 1.38 11.22 6.56
C ASN A 55 2.53 10.28 6.16
N SER A 56 2.69 9.15 6.86
CA SER A 56 3.66 8.12 6.49
C SER A 56 3.36 7.53 5.11
N ARG A 57 2.09 7.21 4.87
CA ARG A 57 1.62 6.68 3.59
C ARG A 57 1.85 7.67 2.45
N LEU A 58 1.50 8.94 2.61
CA LEU A 58 1.72 9.97 1.57
C LEU A 58 3.20 10.09 1.17
N ARG A 59 4.12 10.00 2.14
CA ARG A 59 5.56 10.04 1.88
C ARG A 59 6.05 8.80 1.13
N ASN A 60 5.56 7.63 1.52
CA ASN A 60 6.01 6.37 0.94
C ASN A 60 5.34 6.06 -0.41
N ASP A 61 4.09 6.47 -0.62
CA ASP A 61 3.34 6.18 -1.85
C ASP A 61 4.01 6.81 -3.08
N VAL A 62 4.48 8.07 -2.98
CA VAL A 62 5.18 8.73 -4.09
C VAL A 62 6.50 8.03 -4.43
N HIS A 63 7.32 7.71 -3.42
CA HIS A 63 8.59 7.05 -3.64
C HIS A 63 8.40 5.62 -4.18
N LEU A 64 7.41 4.89 -3.66
CA LEU A 64 7.08 3.55 -4.10
C LEU A 64 6.57 3.53 -5.53
N GLN A 65 5.71 4.48 -5.91
CA GLN A 65 5.24 4.64 -7.28
C GLN A 65 6.39 4.93 -8.25
N GLN A 66 7.29 5.86 -7.88
CA GLN A 66 8.48 6.14 -8.67
C GLN A 66 9.39 4.92 -8.81
N LEU A 67 9.61 4.18 -7.73
CA LEU A 67 10.44 2.97 -7.76
C LEU A 67 9.82 1.89 -8.67
N GLN A 68 8.51 1.70 -8.59
CA GLN A 68 7.78 0.75 -9.46
C GLN A 68 7.86 1.16 -10.92
N ALA A 69 7.66 2.45 -11.23
CA ALA A 69 7.79 2.97 -12.58
C ALA A 69 9.20 2.78 -13.14
N THR A 70 10.23 3.12 -12.37
CA THR A 70 11.63 2.91 -12.78
C THR A 70 11.93 1.44 -13.04
N LYS A 71 11.46 0.53 -12.18
CA LYS A 71 11.64 -0.91 -12.40
C LYS A 71 10.99 -1.38 -13.69
N ALA A 72 9.76 -0.94 -13.98
CA ALA A 72 9.07 -1.29 -15.22
C ALA A 72 9.82 -0.80 -16.47
N ILE A 73 10.38 0.41 -16.41
CA ILE A 73 11.20 0.96 -17.50
C ILE A 73 12.47 0.13 -17.70
N THR A 74 13.18 -0.21 -16.62
CA THR A 74 14.39 -1.02 -16.71
C THR A 74 14.12 -2.40 -17.30
N THR A 75 13.03 -3.06 -16.90
CA THR A 75 12.66 -4.37 -17.43
C THR A 75 12.35 -4.33 -18.91
N GLU A 76 11.66 -3.27 -19.37
CA GLU A 76 11.34 -3.08 -20.78
C GLU A 76 12.62 -2.85 -21.60
N LEU A 77 13.53 -2.01 -21.11
CA LEU A 77 14.81 -1.75 -21.77
C LEU A 77 15.68 -3.01 -21.88
N GLU A 78 15.70 -3.84 -20.83
CA GLU A 78 16.41 -5.11 -20.87
C GLU A 78 15.84 -6.08 -21.90
N GLN A 79 14.51 -6.13 -22.03
CA GLN A 79 13.85 -6.95 -23.04
C GLN A 79 14.18 -6.45 -24.45
N GLN A 80 14.03 -5.16 -24.71
CA GLN A 80 14.33 -4.57 -26.01
C GLN A 80 15.80 -4.77 -26.41
N ASN A 81 16.73 -4.69 -25.46
CA ASN A 81 18.14 -4.98 -25.73
C ASN A 81 18.37 -6.44 -26.11
N LYS A 82 17.69 -7.40 -25.46
CA LYS A 82 17.77 -8.82 -25.83
C LYS A 82 17.25 -9.05 -27.24
N GLU A 83 16.12 -8.45 -27.59
CA GLU A 83 15.53 -8.54 -28.92
C GLU A 83 16.45 -7.95 -29.99
N LEU A 84 17.05 -6.78 -29.71
CA LEU A 84 18.01 -6.14 -30.61
C LEU A 84 19.26 -7.00 -30.85
N LEU A 85 19.77 -7.67 -29.83
CA LEU A 85 20.91 -8.59 -29.99
C LEU A 85 20.56 -9.80 -30.87
N LEU A 86 19.36 -10.35 -30.70
CA LEU A 86 18.88 -11.45 -31.54
C LEU A 86 18.76 -11.02 -33.01
N LEU A 87 18.15 -9.86 -33.25
CA LEU A 87 18.03 -9.29 -34.60
C LEU A 87 19.39 -9.02 -35.22
N ARG A 88 20.33 -8.45 -34.46
CA ARG A 88 21.70 -8.20 -34.93
C ARG A 88 22.40 -9.50 -35.32
N ARG A 89 22.25 -10.55 -34.51
CA ARG A 89 22.84 -11.86 -34.79
C ARG A 89 22.22 -12.48 -36.04
N ALA A 90 20.90 -12.45 -36.17
CA ALA A 90 20.20 -12.98 -37.34
C ALA A 90 20.69 -12.30 -38.63
N ARG A 91 20.73 -10.96 -38.62
CA ARG A 91 21.19 -10.18 -39.77
C ARG A 91 22.66 -10.43 -40.12
N MET A 92 23.51 -10.63 -39.11
CA MET A 92 24.91 -11.00 -39.34
C MET A 92 25.03 -12.38 -39.99
N MET A 93 24.23 -13.36 -39.57
CA MET A 93 24.24 -14.68 -40.20
C MET A 93 23.77 -14.63 -41.65
N GLU A 94 22.74 -13.85 -41.96
CA GLU A 94 22.28 -13.63 -43.33
C GLU A 94 23.40 -13.01 -44.19
N PHE A 95 24.03 -11.96 -43.68
CA PHE A 95 25.15 -11.29 -44.36
C PHE A 95 26.31 -12.26 -44.65
N LEU A 96 26.75 -13.02 -43.64
CA LEU A 96 27.84 -13.99 -43.80
C LEU A 96 27.46 -15.14 -44.73
N ALA A 97 26.19 -15.57 -44.73
CA ALA A 97 25.72 -16.60 -45.64
C ALA A 97 25.75 -16.12 -47.10
N ASP A 98 25.42 -14.86 -47.35
CA ASP A 98 25.50 -14.28 -48.69
C ASP A 98 26.96 -14.09 -49.14
N GLU A 99 27.85 -13.62 -48.25
CA GLU A 99 29.29 -13.57 -48.54
C GLU A 99 29.88 -14.97 -48.82
N ALA A 100 29.49 -15.98 -48.04
CA ALA A 100 29.97 -17.35 -48.23
C ALA A 100 29.59 -17.90 -49.61
N LYS A 101 28.39 -17.59 -50.12
CA LYS A 101 27.98 -17.98 -51.48
C LYS A 101 28.86 -17.34 -52.55
N GLU A 102 29.22 -16.06 -52.36
CA GLU A 102 30.07 -15.33 -53.31
C GLU A 102 31.50 -15.90 -53.29
N PHE A 103 32.05 -16.17 -52.10
CA PHE A 103 33.36 -16.81 -51.96
C PHE A 103 33.39 -18.23 -52.53
N GLU A 104 32.35 -19.03 -52.32
CA GLU A 104 32.26 -20.38 -52.89
C GLU A 104 32.25 -20.30 -54.43
N ARG A 105 31.55 -19.32 -55.02
CA ARG A 105 31.59 -19.09 -56.47
C ARG A 105 33.01 -18.77 -56.96
N GLN A 106 33.72 -17.92 -56.23
CA GLN A 106 35.10 -17.55 -56.56
C GLN A 106 36.05 -18.75 -56.43
N LEU A 107 35.97 -19.52 -55.35
CA LEU A 107 36.78 -20.73 -55.14
C LEU A 107 36.53 -21.76 -56.25
N ASN A 108 35.26 -22.00 -56.58
CA ASN A 108 34.90 -22.93 -57.65
C ASN A 108 35.49 -22.51 -59.00
N SER A 109 35.57 -21.20 -59.28
CA SER A 109 36.23 -20.70 -60.50
C SER A 109 37.74 -20.98 -60.54
N MET A 110 38.37 -21.14 -59.37
CA MET A 110 39.76 -21.54 -59.21
C MET A 110 39.95 -23.06 -59.11
N GLY A 111 38.87 -23.85 -59.19
CA GLY A 111 38.90 -25.30 -58.98
C GLY A 111 39.07 -25.73 -57.52
N LEU A 112 38.83 -24.83 -56.56
CA LEU A 112 38.88 -25.08 -55.11
C LEU A 112 37.47 -25.04 -54.51
N ALA A 113 37.28 -25.51 -53.27
CA ALA A 113 36.00 -25.49 -52.57
C ALA A 113 36.19 -25.33 -51.05
N PHE A 114 35.15 -24.89 -50.34
CA PHE A 114 35.18 -24.85 -48.88
C PHE A 114 35.26 -26.26 -48.27
N CYS A 115 36.01 -26.37 -47.17
CA CYS A 115 36.02 -27.59 -46.36
C CYS A 115 34.74 -27.62 -45.52
N LYS A 116 33.83 -28.55 -45.82
CA LYS A 116 32.57 -28.72 -45.08
C LYS A 116 32.82 -29.63 -43.88
N GLU A 117 32.47 -29.17 -42.68
CA GLU A 117 32.44 -30.04 -41.50
C GLU A 117 31.39 -31.14 -41.74
N SER A 118 31.84 -32.39 -41.70
CA SER A 118 31.05 -33.61 -41.83
C SER A 118 30.22 -33.91 -40.61
#